data_AF-A0A1J3JQG8-F1
#
_entry.id   AF-A0A1J3JQG8-F1
#
_cell.length_a   1.000
_cell.length_b   1.000
_cell.length_c   1.000
_cell.angle_alpha   90.00
_cell.angle_beta   90.00
_cell.angle_gamma   90.00
#
_symmetry.space_group_name_H-M   'P 1'
#
loop_
_entity.id
_entity.type
_entity.pdbx_description
1 polymer ?
#
loop_
_entity_poly.entity_id
_entity_poly.type
_entity_poly.pdbx_seq_one_letter_code
_entity_poly.pdbx_strand_id
1 'polypeptide(L)'
;GHHQASVQWVAEAVKERLRENPHCKPKEILEEIHQVHGITLSYKQAWRGKERIMAAVRGSFEEDYRLLPRYCDEIRRTNPGSIAVVHGSPADGTFQQLFISFQASIWGFLNACQP
;
A
#
# COMPACT_ATOMS: atom_id res chain seq x y z
N GLY A 1 -35.70 10.92 12.83
CA GLY A 1 -34.34 11.14 13.35
C GLY A 1 -33.34 10.81 12.26
N HIS A 2 -32.78 11.82 11.61
CA HIS A 2 -31.92 11.68 10.44
C HIS A 2 -30.47 11.97 10.82
N HIS A 3 -29.61 10.97 11.06
CA HIS A 3 -28.17 11.20 11.23
C HIS A 3 -27.33 9.95 10.89
N GLN A 4 -27.52 9.36 9.71
CA GLN A 4 -26.53 8.40 9.21
C GLN A 4 -25.37 9.18 8.59
N ALA A 5 -24.34 9.46 9.38
CA ALA A 5 -23.07 9.94 8.84
C ALA A 5 -22.51 8.90 7.85
N SER A 6 -22.17 9.36 6.65
CA SER A 6 -21.65 8.48 5.60
C SER A 6 -20.22 8.07 5.91
N VAL A 7 -19.77 6.92 5.40
CA VAL A 7 -18.36 6.48 5.52
C VAL A 7 -17.40 7.54 4.97
N GLN A 8 -17.81 8.27 3.92
CA GLN A 8 -17.03 9.36 3.34
C GLN A 8 -16.87 10.52 4.34
N TRP A 9 -17.96 10.95 4.96
CA TRP A 9 -17.92 12.02 5.96
C TRP A 9 -17.05 11.61 7.17
N VAL A 10 -17.20 10.37 7.65
CA VAL A 10 -16.35 9.84 8.73
C VAL A 10 -14.89 9.89 8.33
N ALA A 11 -14.54 9.45 7.12
CA ALA A 11 -13.17 9.47 6.61
C ALA A 11 -12.59 10.89 6.57
N GLU A 12 -13.37 11.88 6.15
CA GLU A 12 -12.95 13.30 6.14
C GLU A 12 -12.74 13.84 7.56
N ALA A 13 -13.66 13.54 8.49
CA ALA A 13 -13.59 14.01 9.87
C ALA A 13 -12.36 13.48 10.64
N VAL A 14 -11.91 12.25 10.36
CA VAL A 14 -10.77 11.63 11.05
C VAL A 14 -9.45 11.72 10.29
N LYS A 15 -9.43 12.39 9.14
CA LYS A 15 -8.31 12.36 8.19
C LYS A 15 -7.00 12.85 8.82
N GLU A 16 -7.01 14.03 9.43
CA GLU A 16 -5.79 14.61 10.02
C GLU A 16 -5.33 13.80 11.25
N ARG A 17 -6.27 13.36 12.09
CA ARG A 17 -5.95 12.50 13.24
C ARG A 17 -5.26 11.20 12.81
N LEU A 18 -5.74 10.54 11.76
CA LEU A 18 -5.14 9.31 11.24
C LEU A 18 -3.81 9.53 10.54
N ARG A 19 -3.52 10.73 10.04
CA ARG A 19 -2.19 11.08 9.53
C ARG A 19 -1.18 11.22 10.67
N GLU A 20 -1.57 11.82 11.78
CA GLU A 20 -0.73 11.96 12.97
C GLU A 20 -0.55 10.63 13.72
N ASN A 21 -1.62 9.85 13.84
CA ASN A 21 -1.61 8.55 14.50
C ASN A 21 -2.38 7.48 13.68
N PRO A 22 -1.68 6.78 12.77
CA PRO A 22 -2.27 5.70 11.97
C PRO A 22 -2.80 4.50 12.79
N HIS A 23 -2.34 4.36 14.03
CA HIS A 23 -2.73 3.28 14.93
C HIS A 23 -4.04 3.53 15.70
N CYS A 24 -4.63 4.72 15.56
CA CYS A 24 -5.91 5.11 16.18
C CYS A 24 -6.99 4.03 15.96
N LYS A 25 -7.58 3.53 17.04
CA LYS A 25 -8.57 2.45 17.02
C LYS A 25 -9.94 3.01 16.61
N PRO A 26 -10.78 2.23 15.94
CA PRO A 26 -12.14 2.66 15.60
C PRO A 26 -12.98 3.06 16.82
N LYS A 27 -12.69 2.53 18.01
CA LYS A 27 -13.33 2.97 19.27
C LYS A 27 -12.99 4.41 19.64
N GLU A 28 -11.74 4.81 19.44
CA GLU A 28 -11.29 6.19 19.69
C GLU A 28 -11.96 7.15 18.70
N ILE A 29 -12.11 6.73 17.43
CA ILE A 29 -12.89 7.45 16.41
C ILE A 29 -14.36 7.61 16.82
N LEU A 30 -14.97 6.56 17.37
CA LEU A 30 -16.35 6.60 17.84
C LEU A 30 -16.54 7.64 18.95
N GLU A 31 -15.65 7.61 19.94
CA GLU A 31 -15.67 8.51 21.10
C GLU A 31 -15.45 9.96 20.66
N GLU A 32 -14.45 10.21 19.81
CA GLU A 32 -14.13 11.54 19.30
C GLU A 32 -15.29 12.14 18.49
N ILE A 33 -15.86 11.39 17.55
CA ILE A 33 -16.97 11.88 16.73
C ILE A 33 -18.23 12.14 17.57
N HIS A 34 -18.47 11.32 18.59
CA HIS A 34 -19.56 11.56 19.52
C HIS A 34 -19.33 12.82 20.36
N GLN A 35 -18.11 13.02 20.88
CA GLN A 35 -17.78 14.19 21.71
C GLN A 35 -17.78 15.50 20.92
N VAL A 36 -17.23 15.50 19.70
CA VAL A 36 -17.05 16.72 18.90
C VAL A 36 -18.32 17.08 18.12
N HIS A 37 -19.04 16.08 17.61
CA HIS A 37 -20.16 16.29 16.69
C HIS A 37 -21.51 15.83 17.22
N GLY A 38 -21.58 15.16 18.38
CA GLY A 38 -22.82 14.60 18.92
C GLY A 38 -23.38 13.45 18.07
N ILE A 39 -22.60 12.92 17.12
CA ILE A 39 -23.05 11.89 16.18
C ILE A 39 -22.70 10.50 16.72
N THR A 40 -23.71 9.63 16.80
CA THR A 40 -23.50 8.22 17.12
C THR A 40 -23.21 7.44 15.84
N LEU A 41 -22.00 6.90 15.72
CA LEU A 41 -21.61 6.00 14.65
C LEU A 41 -21.71 4.54 15.08
N SER A 42 -21.92 3.65 14.11
CA SER A 42 -21.61 2.23 14.31
C SER A 42 -20.10 1.98 14.24
N TYR A 43 -19.62 0.96 14.94
CA TYR A 43 -18.24 0.49 14.82
C TYR A 43 -17.83 0.21 13.36
N LYS A 44 -18.75 -0.34 12.56
CA LYS A 44 -18.50 -0.64 11.14
C LYS A 44 -18.27 0.64 10.31
N GLN A 45 -18.98 1.73 10.61
CA GLN A 45 -18.75 3.04 9.96
C GLN A 45 -17.39 3.61 10.34
N ALA A 46 -17.03 3.59 11.62
CA ALA A 46 -15.73 4.04 12.11
C ALA A 46 -14.58 3.23 11.49
N TRP A 47 -14.70 1.90 11.47
CA TRP A 47 -13.73 1.01 10.83
C TRP A 47 -13.58 1.32 9.33
N ARG A 48 -14.70 1.43 8.59
CA ARG A 48 -14.65 1.70 7.15
C ARG A 48 -14.10 3.09 6.83
N GLY A 49 -14.42 4.10 7.63
CA GLY A 49 -13.87 5.45 7.49
C GLY A 49 -12.36 5.43 7.68
N LYS A 50 -11.88 4.73 8.73
CA LYS A 50 -10.46 4.52 8.97
C LYS A 50 -9.77 3.82 7.80
N GLU A 51 -10.28 2.66 7.37
CA GLU A 51 -9.65 1.87 6.30
C GLU A 51 -9.55 2.65 4.99
N ARG A 52 -10.54 3.50 4.69
CA ARG A 52 -10.51 4.37 3.50
C ARG A 52 -9.35 5.37 3.54
N ILE A 53 -9.12 6.00 4.68
CA ILE A 53 -7.97 6.91 4.85
C ILE A 53 -6.66 6.13 4.88
N MET A 54 -6.61 4.99 5.57
CA MET A 54 -5.42 4.15 5.64
C MET A 54 -5.00 3.62 4.27
N ALA A 55 -5.95 3.29 3.39
CA ALA A 55 -5.66 2.92 2.01
C ALA A 55 -5.05 4.10 1.22
N ALA A 56 -5.51 5.33 1.45
CA ALA A 56 -4.92 6.51 0.83
C ALA A 56 -3.53 6.84 1.40
N VAL A 57 -3.30 6.63 2.70
CA VAL A 57 -2.02 6.90 3.37
C VAL A 57 -0.95 5.87 2.99
N ARG A 58 -1.32 4.59 2.91
CA ARG A 58 -0.40 3.51 2.49
C ARG A 58 -0.02 3.60 1.01
N GLY A 59 -0.71 4.43 0.23
CA GLY A 59 -0.64 4.39 -1.22
C GLY A 59 -1.34 3.16 -1.78
N SER A 60 -1.49 3.15 -3.09
CA SER A 60 -1.92 1.94 -3.80
C SER A 60 -0.71 1.07 -4.09
N PHE A 61 -0.88 -0.26 -4.02
CA PHE A 61 0.13 -1.20 -4.54
C PHE A 61 0.52 -0.86 -5.99
N GLU A 62 -0.40 -0.28 -6.75
CA GLU A 62 -0.17 0.20 -8.10
C GLU A 62 0.92 1.28 -8.16
N GLU A 63 0.92 2.25 -7.23
CA GLU A 63 1.96 3.29 -7.15
C GLU A 63 3.33 2.69 -6.82
N ASP A 64 3.39 1.73 -5.89
CA ASP A 64 4.64 1.05 -5.55
C ASP A 64 5.18 0.23 -6.72
N TYR A 65 4.30 -0.49 -7.45
CA TYR A 65 4.71 -1.30 -8.60
C TYR A 65 5.20 -0.46 -9.78
N ARG A 66 4.75 0.79 -9.92
CA ARG A 66 5.29 1.72 -10.94
C ARG A 66 6.78 2.04 -10.74
N LEU A 67 7.35 1.78 -9.56
CA LEU A 67 8.78 1.96 -9.29
C LEU A 67 9.63 0.76 -9.75
N LEU A 68 9.02 -0.41 -9.96
CA LEU A 68 9.75 -1.65 -10.32
C LEU A 68 10.58 -1.54 -11.60
N PRO A 69 10.12 -0.91 -12.70
CA PRO A 69 10.94 -0.77 -13.91
C PRO A 69 12.25 -0.04 -13.63
N ARG A 70 12.17 1.09 -12.91
CA ARG A 70 13.35 1.88 -12.52
C ARG A 70 14.23 1.11 -11.54
N TYR A 71 13.65 0.34 -10.63
CA TYR A 71 14.41 -0.52 -9.73
C TYR A 71 15.19 -1.59 -10.50
N CYS A 72 14.56 -2.25 -11.48
CA CYS A 72 15.24 -3.19 -12.37
C CYS A 72 16.36 -2.53 -13.18
N ASP A 73 16.16 -1.29 -13.67
CA ASP A 73 17.21 -0.51 -14.33
C ASP A 73 18.41 -0.29 -13.40
N GLU A 74 18.17 0.13 -12.16
CA GLU A 74 19.23 0.36 -11.18
C GLU A 74 19.98 -0.94 -10.84
N ILE A 75 19.29 -2.07 -10.67
CA ILE A 75 19.95 -3.37 -10.45
C ILE A 75 20.92 -3.70 -11.59
N ARG A 76 20.46 -3.57 -12.84
CA ARG A 76 21.28 -3.86 -14.03
C ARG A 76 22.46 -2.90 -14.14
N ARG A 77 22.26 -1.63 -13.78
CA ARG A 77 23.30 -0.59 -13.81
C ARG A 77 24.38 -0.83 -12.75
N THR A 78 23.99 -1.16 -11.51
CA THR A 78 24.94 -1.33 -10.41
C THR A 78 25.58 -2.71 -10.36
N ASN A 79 24.93 -3.72 -10.95
CA ASN A 79 25.43 -5.10 -10.99
C ASN A 79 25.44 -5.63 -12.42
N PRO A 80 26.41 -5.21 -13.27
CA PRO A 80 26.53 -5.70 -14.63
C PRO A 80 26.52 -7.24 -14.70
N GLY A 81 25.76 -7.78 -15.66
CA GLY A 81 25.53 -9.23 -15.80
C GLY A 81 24.32 -9.76 -15.03
N SER A 82 23.75 -8.99 -14.09
CA SER A 82 22.52 -9.39 -13.40
C SER A 82 21.32 -9.30 -14.34
N ILE A 83 20.38 -10.24 -14.17
CA ILE A 83 19.09 -10.24 -14.84
C ILE A 83 18.07 -9.64 -13.86
N ALA A 84 17.40 -8.57 -14.26
CA ALA A 84 16.24 -8.04 -13.55
C ALA A 84 15.20 -7.72 -14.62
N VAL A 85 13.95 -8.17 -14.49
CA VAL A 85 12.89 -7.94 -15.48
C VAL A 85 11.56 -7.83 -14.74
N VAL A 86 10.77 -6.82 -15.10
CA VAL A 86 9.39 -6.68 -14.65
C VAL A 86 8.47 -6.83 -15.86
N HIS A 87 7.41 -7.62 -15.69
CA HIS A 87 6.35 -7.83 -16.68
C HIS A 87 5.06 -7.21 -16.17
N GLY A 88 4.48 -6.36 -17.00
CA GLY A 88 3.14 -5.82 -16.82
C GLY A 88 2.17 -6.39 -17.86
N SER A 89 0.89 -6.41 -17.51
CA SER A 89 -0.22 -6.72 -18.39
C SER A 89 -0.19 -5.78 -19.61
N PRO A 90 -0.24 -6.31 -20.85
CA PRO A 90 -0.32 -5.47 -22.04
C PRO A 90 -1.61 -4.64 -22.13
N ALA A 91 -2.67 -5.05 -21.43
CA ALA A 91 -3.99 -4.41 -21.53
C ALA A 91 -4.10 -3.14 -20.69
N ASP A 92 -3.51 -3.13 -19.50
CA ASP A 92 -3.72 -2.08 -18.48
C ASP A 92 -2.43 -1.72 -17.71
N GLY A 93 -1.28 -2.33 -18.05
CA GLY A 93 -0.01 -2.06 -17.39
C GLY A 93 0.08 -2.57 -15.96
N THR A 94 -0.91 -3.35 -15.50
CA THR A 94 -0.91 -3.92 -14.15
C THR A 94 0.25 -4.89 -13.96
N PHE A 95 0.86 -4.87 -12.78
CA PHE A 95 1.97 -5.77 -12.46
C PHE A 95 1.54 -7.25 -12.58
N GLN A 96 2.36 -8.06 -13.25
CA GLN A 96 2.17 -9.50 -13.36
C GLN A 96 3.32 -10.29 -12.74
N GLN A 97 4.56 -9.94 -13.07
CA GLN A 97 5.73 -10.71 -12.64
C GLN A 97 6.96 -9.84 -12.47
N LEU A 98 7.78 -10.18 -11.47
CA LEU A 98 9.14 -9.67 -11.28
C LEU A 98 10.09 -10.87 -11.24
N PHE A 99 11.15 -10.81 -12.04
CA PHE A 99 12.24 -11.78 -11.99
C PHE A 99 13.56 -11.03 -11.75
N ILE A 100 14.32 -11.45 -10.73
CA ILE A 100 15.64 -10.92 -10.42
C ILE A 100 16.59 -12.08 -10.15
N SER A 101 17.75 -12.08 -10.81
CA SER A 101 18.88 -12.96 -10.55
C SER A 101 20.16 -12.16 -10.65
N PHE A 102 20.88 -12.04 -9.54
CA PHE A 102 22.14 -11.30 -9.52
C PHE A 102 23.25 -12.10 -10.18
N GLN A 103 24.19 -11.41 -10.82
CA GLN A 103 25.33 -12.05 -11.49
C GLN A 103 26.10 -13.01 -10.56
N ALA A 104 26.26 -12.64 -9.29
CA ALA A 104 26.90 -13.50 -8.29
C ALA A 104 26.14 -14.83 -8.08
N SER A 105 24.80 -14.78 -8.04
CA SER A 105 23.94 -15.95 -7.91
C SER A 105 24.03 -16.84 -9.15
N ILE A 106 23.99 -16.24 -10.34
CA ILE A 106 24.15 -16.97 -11.62
C ILE A 106 25.50 -17.68 -11.66
N TRP A 107 26.57 -16.96 -11.33
CA TRP A 107 27.92 -17.49 -11.37
C TRP A 107 28.12 -18.61 -10.33
N GLY A 108 27.64 -18.41 -9.10
CA GLY A 108 27.69 -19.43 -8.06
C GLY A 108 26.96 -20.70 -8.47
N PHE A 109 25.76 -20.58 -9.06
CA PHE A 109 25.01 -21.74 -9.54
C PHE A 109 25.77 -22.49 -10.64
N LEU A 110 26.28 -21.79 -11.65
CA LEU A 110 26.97 -22.44 -12.78
C LEU A 110 28.31 -23.07 -12.41
N ASN A 111 29.01 -22.53 -11.41
CA ASN A 111 30.39 -22.94 -11.10
C ASN A 111 30.53 -23.75 -9.81
N ALA A 112 29.60 -23.64 -8.86
CA ALA A 112 29.67 -24.33 -7.58
C ALA A 112 28.62 -25.43 -7.41
N CYS A 113 27.50 -25.37 -8.12
CA CYS A 113 26.53 -26.48 -8.14
C CYS A 113 26.87 -27.42 -9.30
N GLN A 114 27.63 -28.48 -9.01
CA GLN A 114 27.71 -29.66 -9.87
C GLN A 114 26.63 -30.67 -9.45
N PRO A 115 25.99 -31.40 -10.39
CA PRO A 115 24.98 -32.42 -10.06
C PRO A 115 25.55 -33.56 -9.21
#